data_AF-A0A5A7S328-F1
#
_entry.id   AF-A0A5A7S328-F1
#
_cell.length_a   1.000
_cell.length_b   1.000
_cell.length_c   1.000
_cell.angle_alpha   90.00
_cell.angle_beta   90.00
_cell.angle_gamma   90.00
#
_symmetry.space_group_name_H-M   'P 1'
#
loop_
_entity.id
_entity.type
_entity.pdbx_description
1 polymer ?
#
loop_
_entity_poly.entity_id
_entity_poly.type
_entity_poly.pdbx_seq_one_letter_code
_entity_poly.pdbx_strand_id
1 'polypeptide(L)'
;MMKQLLEEAKEIIPSLPDKAVINAYSGIRCKLSPPEAGGWADYRIEESKHTPGMINLLGIESPGLTAAPAIAKEVVRMISEKIELNKKMILSPEKGGKGLLRCL
;
A
#
# COMPACT_ATOMS: atom_id res chain seq x y z
N MET A 1 11.95 -6.52 -23.01
CA MET A 1 11.03 -6.57 -21.87
C MET A 1 9.97 -7.67 -22.00
N MET A 2 8.89 -7.53 -22.78
CA MET A 2 7.82 -8.56 -22.81
C MET A 2 8.27 -9.94 -23.29
N LYS A 3 9.16 -10.01 -24.29
CA LYS A 3 9.73 -11.28 -24.76
C LYS A 3 10.52 -11.99 -23.65
N GLN A 4 11.34 -11.26 -22.90
CA GLN A 4 12.12 -11.83 -21.80
C GLN A 4 11.23 -12.39 -20.69
N LEU A 5 10.20 -11.63 -20.29
CA LEU A 5 9.24 -12.08 -19.28
C LEU A 5 8.53 -13.38 -19.68
N LEU A 6 8.17 -13.52 -20.97
CA LEU A 6 7.52 -14.73 -21.47
C LEU A 6 8.46 -15.94 -21.49
N GLU A 7 9.73 -15.74 -21.86
CA GLU A 7 10.74 -16.82 -21.82
C GLU A 7 10.99 -17.28 -20.37
N GLU A 8 11.18 -16.35 -19.43
CA GLU A 8 11.34 -16.67 -17.99
C GLU A 8 10.10 -17.39 -17.43
N ALA A 9 8.89 -16.96 -17.81
CA ALA A 9 7.65 -17.62 -17.37
C ALA A 9 7.55 -19.07 -17.88
N LYS A 10 8.07 -19.37 -19.07
CA LYS A 10 8.08 -20.74 -19.62
C LYS A 10 9.04 -21.67 -18.88
N GLU A 11 10.05 -21.15 -18.19
CA GLU A 11 10.89 -21.97 -17.32
C GLU A 11 10.09 -22.55 -16.14
N ILE A 12 9.09 -21.81 -15.66
CA ILE A 12 8.19 -22.23 -14.57
C ILE A 12 7.00 -23.03 -15.13
N ILE A 13 6.44 -22.60 -16.27
CA ILE A 13 5.25 -23.20 -16.90
C ILE A 13 5.56 -23.48 -18.39
N PRO A 14 6.14 -24.64 -18.72
CA PRO A 14 6.59 -24.93 -20.09
C PRO A 14 5.49 -24.93 -21.16
N SER A 15 4.25 -25.23 -20.76
CA SER A 15 3.09 -25.26 -21.67
C SER A 15 2.45 -23.88 -21.90
N LEU A 16 3.07 -22.79 -21.44
CA LEU A 16 2.51 -21.44 -21.57
C LEU A 16 2.47 -20.99 -23.05
N PRO A 17 1.29 -20.65 -23.60
CA PRO A 17 1.19 -20.23 -25.00
C PRO A 17 1.87 -18.89 -25.31
N ASP A 18 2.39 -18.72 -26.52
CA ASP A 18 3.08 -17.49 -26.94
C ASP A 18 2.19 -16.23 -26.91
N LYS A 19 0.87 -16.42 -27.03
CA LYS A 19 -0.14 -15.35 -27.04
C LYS A 19 -0.92 -15.26 -25.73
N ALA A 20 -0.34 -15.72 -24.61
CA ALA A 20 -0.99 -15.71 -23.30
C ALA A 20 -1.11 -14.31 -22.67
N VAL A 21 -0.34 -13.33 -23.14
CA VAL A 21 -0.33 -11.98 -22.57
C VAL A 21 -1.57 -11.21 -22.99
N ILE A 22 -2.41 -10.86 -22.02
CA ILE A 22 -3.64 -10.07 -22.24
C ILE A 22 -3.43 -8.57 -22.03
N ASN A 23 -2.58 -8.17 -21.07
CA ASN A 23 -2.32 -6.79 -20.69
C ASN A 23 -0.95 -6.66 -20.03
N ALA A 24 -0.40 -5.44 -20.00
CA ALA A 24 0.80 -5.09 -19.25
C ALA A 24 0.55 -3.80 -18.46
N TYR A 25 1.01 -3.76 -17.21
CA TYR A 25 0.83 -2.62 -16.31
C TYR A 25 2.18 -2.20 -15.73
N SER A 26 2.28 -0.92 -15.35
CA SER A 26 3.39 -0.38 -14.59
C SER A 26 2.86 0.35 -13.35
N GLY A 27 3.73 0.53 -12.35
CA GLY A 27 3.37 1.20 -11.11
C GLY A 27 4.60 1.80 -10.44
N ILE A 28 4.36 2.74 -9.54
CA ILE A 28 5.40 3.39 -8.73
C ILE A 28 5.66 2.54 -7.48
N ARG A 29 6.94 2.39 -7.13
CA ARG A 29 7.37 1.78 -5.86
C ARG A 29 7.81 2.88 -4.91
N CYS A 30 7.13 2.99 -3.78
CA CYS A 30 7.45 3.98 -2.75
C CYS A 30 8.64 3.50 -1.92
N LYS A 31 9.87 3.78 -2.38
CA LYS A 31 11.10 3.39 -1.69
C LYS A 31 11.52 4.38 -0.61
N LEU A 32 12.03 3.87 0.50
CA LEU A 32 12.76 4.69 1.49
C LEU A 32 14.27 4.68 1.23
N SER A 33 14.81 3.58 0.72
CA SER A 33 16.22 3.50 0.39
C SER A 33 16.52 4.39 -0.81
N PRO A 34 17.57 5.24 -0.74
CA PRO A 34 17.99 6.03 -1.88
C PRO A 34 18.56 5.11 -2.98
N PRO A 35 18.50 5.53 -4.26
CA PRO A 35 18.96 4.71 -5.39
C PRO A 35 20.39 4.18 -5.23
N GLU A 36 21.27 4.97 -4.59
CA GLU A 36 22.69 4.67 -4.45
C GLU A 36 22.99 3.60 -3.38
N ALA A 37 22.13 3.49 -2.35
CA ALA A 37 22.31 2.51 -1.27
C ALA A 37 21.83 1.11 -1.65
N GLY A 38 20.84 1.03 -2.56
CA GLY A 38 20.19 -0.22 -2.91
C GLY A 38 19.46 -0.88 -1.72
N GLY A 39 18.95 -2.09 -1.95
CA GLY A 39 18.29 -2.89 -0.92
C GLY A 39 16.84 -2.50 -0.59
N TRP A 40 16.39 -3.00 0.57
CA TRP A 40 15.04 -2.83 1.10
C TRP A 40 15.12 -2.17 2.47
N ALA A 41 14.15 -1.31 2.77
CA ALA A 41 13.94 -0.74 4.09
C ALA A 41 12.49 -0.99 4.52
N ASP A 42 12.27 -1.13 5.83
CA ASP A 42 10.92 -1.22 6.37
C ASP A 42 10.18 0.11 6.23
N TYR A 43 8.87 0.03 6.03
CA TYR A 43 8.01 1.20 5.95
C TYR A 43 7.94 1.93 7.30
N ARG A 44 7.61 3.22 7.25
CA ARG A 44 7.46 4.07 8.45
C ARG A 44 6.02 4.56 8.60
N ILE A 45 5.50 4.40 9.81
CA ILE A 45 4.23 4.96 10.25
C ILE A 45 4.55 5.93 11.38
N GLU A 46 4.31 7.22 11.18
CA GLU A 46 4.69 8.23 12.18
C GLU A 46 3.83 9.49 12.08
N GLU A 47 3.65 10.19 13.19
CA GLU A 47 3.06 11.52 13.17
C GLU A 47 4.10 12.56 12.74
N SER A 48 3.66 13.53 11.93
CA SER A 48 4.50 14.65 11.51
C SER A 48 4.92 15.50 12.70
N LYS A 49 6.23 15.72 12.82
CA LYS A 49 6.81 16.66 13.80
C LYS A 49 6.44 18.12 13.53
N HIS A 50 6.03 18.43 12.30
CA HIS A 50 5.74 19.80 11.87
C HIS A 50 4.24 20.09 11.78
N THR A 51 3.40 19.05 11.75
CA THR A 51 1.96 19.19 11.54
C THR A 51 1.22 18.23 12.46
N PRO A 52 0.86 18.66 13.69
CA PRO A 52 0.14 17.82 14.64
C PRO A 52 -1.15 17.25 14.04
N GLY A 53 -1.41 15.97 14.29
CA GLY A 53 -2.55 15.23 13.75
C GLY A 53 -2.34 14.63 12.35
N MET A 54 -1.24 14.94 11.65
CA MET A 54 -0.92 14.32 10.36
C MET A 54 -0.10 13.04 10.56
N ILE A 55 -0.66 11.88 10.20
CA ILE A 55 0.04 10.59 10.24
C ILE A 55 0.56 10.25 8.83
N ASN A 56 1.86 10.07 8.71
CA ASN A 56 2.57 9.69 7.50
C ASN A 56 2.67 8.16 7.39
N LEU A 57 2.39 7.64 6.19
CA LEU A 57 2.62 6.26 5.79
C LEU A 57 3.65 6.25 4.65
N LEU A 58 4.91 6.00 4.98
CA LEU A 58 6.04 6.19 4.07
C LEU A 58 6.69 4.85 3.74
N GLY A 59 7.19 4.71 2.51
CA GLY A 59 8.07 3.59 2.19
C GLY A 59 7.39 2.24 2.02
N ILE A 60 6.08 2.21 1.76
CA ILE A 60 5.35 0.96 1.61
C ILE A 60 5.68 0.35 0.23
N GLU A 61 6.83 -0.31 0.12
CA GLU A 61 7.28 -1.02 -1.09
C GLU A 61 6.56 -2.36 -1.24
N SER A 62 6.76 -3.23 -0.24
CA SER A 62 6.19 -4.56 -0.03
C SER A 62 6.42 -4.92 1.44
N PRO A 63 5.45 -5.51 2.17
CA PRO A 63 4.13 -5.99 1.75
C PRO A 63 3.01 -4.93 1.88
N GLY A 64 2.77 -4.08 0.88
CA GLY A 64 1.78 -2.98 1.03
C GLY A 64 0.32 -3.44 1.09
N LEU A 65 -0.13 -4.20 0.09
CA LEU A 65 -1.52 -4.64 0.01
C LEU A 65 -1.86 -5.64 1.13
N THR A 66 -0.96 -6.59 1.39
CA THR A 66 -1.18 -7.63 2.40
C THR A 66 -1.04 -7.10 3.83
N ALA A 67 -0.22 -6.08 4.09
CA ALA A 67 -0.14 -5.45 5.41
C ALA A 67 -1.19 -4.35 5.64
N ALA A 68 -1.96 -3.93 4.63
CA ALA A 68 -2.92 -2.83 4.75
C ALA A 68 -3.86 -2.95 5.97
N PRO A 69 -4.43 -4.12 6.33
CA PRO A 69 -5.26 -4.24 7.53
C PRO A 69 -4.50 -4.02 8.84
N ALA A 70 -3.23 -4.43 8.90
CA ALA A 70 -2.38 -4.24 10.08
C ALA A 70 -1.97 -2.77 10.22
N ILE A 71 -1.60 -2.13 9.10
CA ILE A 71 -1.29 -0.70 9.03
C ILE A 71 -2.49 0.12 9.50
N ALA A 72 -3.70 -0.22 9.06
CA ALA A 72 -4.91 0.48 9.49
C ALA A 72 -5.17 0.37 11.00
N LYS A 73 -4.92 -0.79 11.61
CA LYS A 73 -5.00 -0.96 13.07
C LYS A 73 -3.99 -0.09 13.82
N GLU A 74 -2.77 0.00 13.31
CA GLU A 74 -1.73 0.83 13.91
C GLU A 74 -2.10 2.32 13.84
N VAL A 75 -2.60 2.78 12.70
CA VAL A 75 -3.08 4.16 12.55
C VAL A 75 -4.23 4.45 13.51
N VAL A 76 -5.20 3.54 13.67
CA VAL A 76 -6.29 3.70 14.64
C VAL A 76 -5.76 3.76 16.07
N ARG A 77 -4.78 2.92 16.42
CA ARG A 77 -4.13 2.95 17.73
C ARG A 77 -3.54 4.33 18.01
N MET A 78 -2.77 4.88 17.07
CA MET A 78 -2.17 6.22 17.19
C MET A 78 -3.22 7.33 17.32
N ILE A 79 -4.35 7.22 16.61
CA ILE A 79 -5.44 8.20 16.70
C ILE A 79 -6.15 8.10 18.06
N SER A 80 -6.39 6.88 18.55
CA SER A 80 -7.10 6.63 19.81
C SER A 80 -6.40 7.19 21.05
N GLU A 81 -5.08 7.41 20.98
CA GLU A 81 -4.31 8.06 22.04
C GLU A 81 -4.60 9.57 22.16
N LYS A 82 -5.19 10.17 21.12
CA LYS A 82 -5.40 11.62 21.02
C LYS A 82 -6.87 12.01 21.08
N ILE A 83 -7.76 11.13 20.62
CA ILE A 83 -9.20 11.37 20.56
C ILE A 83 -9.99 10.13 20.96
N GLU A 84 -11.16 10.35 21.54
CA GLU A 84 -12.10 9.27 21.82
C GLU A 84 -12.72 8.76 20.51
N LEU A 85 -12.63 7.46 20.28
CA LEU A 85 -13.12 6.81 19.07
C LEU A 85 -14.45 6.10 19.32
N ASN A 86 -15.44 6.37 18.46
CA ASN A 86 -16.72 5.68 18.46
C ASN A 86 -16.80 4.72 17.28
N LYS A 87 -17.16 3.46 17.53
CA LYS A 87 -17.29 2.47 16.47
C LYS A 87 -18.51 2.78 15.61
N LYS A 88 -18.30 3.12 14.34
CA LYS A 88 -19.41 3.23 13.39
C LYS A 88 -19.84 1.83 12.97
N MET A 89 -21.06 1.46 13.33
CA MET A 89 -21.67 0.22 12.85
C MET A 89 -22.09 0.46 11.39
N ILE A 90 -21.42 -0.21 10.45
CA ILE A 90 -21.68 -0.27 9.00
C ILE A 90 -21.00 0.84 8.17
N LEU A 91 -20.05 0.40 7.34
CA LEU A 91 -19.58 1.11 6.13
C LEU A 91 -20.66 1.01 5.04
N SER A 92 -21.75 1.76 5.15
CA SER A 92 -22.76 1.81 4.07
C SER A 92 -22.15 2.51 2.86
N PRO A 93 -22.23 2.00 1.62
CA PRO A 93 -21.62 2.59 0.42
C PRO A 93 -22.24 3.94 -0.01
N GLU A 94 -23.01 4.59 0.84
CA GLU A 94 -23.97 5.59 0.39
C GLU A 94 -23.55 7.02 0.77
N LYS A 95 -23.48 7.82 -0.29
CA LYS A 95 -23.62 9.28 -0.39
C LYS A 95 -22.32 10.08 -0.34
N GLY A 96 -21.99 10.61 -1.53
CA GLY A 96 -21.07 11.73 -1.70
C GLY A 96 -21.52 12.94 -0.89
N GLY A 97 -20.59 13.55 -0.21
CA GLY A 97 -20.81 14.69 0.67
C GLY A 97 -19.57 14.96 1.50
N LYS A 98 -19.12 16.21 1.49
CA LYS A 98 -17.80 16.69 1.94
C LYS A 98 -17.58 16.41 3.43
N GLY A 99 -16.54 15.67 3.76
CA GLY A 99 -16.15 15.38 5.15
C GLY A 99 -15.04 14.33 5.18
N LEU A 100 -13.85 14.79 5.53
CA LEU A 100 -12.62 14.01 5.67
C LEU A 100 -12.78 12.91 6.73
N LEU A 101 -12.01 11.83 6.55
CA LEU A 101 -12.03 10.51 7.23
C LEU A 101 -13.16 9.56 6.84
N ARG A 102 -12.87 8.73 5.84
CA ARG A 102 -13.48 7.41 5.68
C ARG A 102 -12.40 6.34 5.66
N CYS A 103 -11.91 5.99 6.85
CA CYS A 103 -11.35 4.69 7.20
C CYS A 103 -11.50 4.51 8.71
N LEU A 104 -12.30 3.48 9.06
CA LEU A 104 -12.59 2.87 10.37
C LEU A 104 -13.58 3.61 11.29
#